data_AF-A0A6P0UBR4-F1
#
_entry.id   AF-A0A6P0UBR4-F1
#
_cell.length_a   1.000
_cell.length_b   1.000
_cell.length_c   1.000
_cell.angle_alpha   90.00
_cell.angle_beta   90.00
_cell.angle_gamma   90.00
#
_symmetry.space_group_name_H-M   'P 1'
#
loop_
_entity.id
_entity.type
_entity.pdbx_description
1 polymer ?
#
loop_
_entity_poly.entity_id
_entity_poly.type
_entity_poly.pdbx_seq_one_letter_code
_entity_poly.pdbx_strand_id
1 'polypeptide(L)'
;MSTDVVLLQDLTGSYRDDLSNMKKQIPIAVNRLTNPYLEEIFGPDIEFGISTFKDKPVSPFGGSSDYVYQSELAFTNDIATVKNEVDSFSASGGADGPEAQLEALTHTAFDSDGGLNYRSGSTRIAVISTDASYHVAGDYATAPANDLDSNIEDEDYPTIAGLKSVLETEDMIPVFLVTDGVEGDYEDLVDQLGRGYVTSLNPDSSNVSDAIKYAVAKSNLG
;
A
#
# COMPACT_ATOMS: atom_id res chain seq x y z
N MET A 1 -21.03 -5.60 7.85
CA MET A 1 -19.59 -5.65 8.16
C MET A 1 -18.99 -4.54 7.33
N SER A 2 -18.25 -3.63 7.96
CA SER A 2 -17.54 -2.55 7.28
C SER A 2 -16.21 -3.07 6.73
N THR A 3 -15.79 -2.54 5.58
CA THR A 3 -14.50 -2.86 4.96
C THR A 3 -13.73 -1.57 4.72
N ASP A 4 -12.52 -1.48 5.26
CA ASP A 4 -11.59 -0.37 5.07
C ASP A 4 -10.51 -0.82 4.10
N VAL A 5 -10.48 -0.20 2.92
CA VAL A 5 -9.48 -0.47 1.89
C VAL A 5 -8.51 0.71 1.84
N VAL A 6 -7.29 0.52 2.32
CA VAL A 6 -6.23 1.53 2.16
C VAL A 6 -5.45 1.26 0.89
N LEU A 7 -5.36 2.27 0.03
CA LEU A 7 -4.48 2.25 -1.14
C LEU A 7 -3.11 2.78 -0.70
N LEU A 8 -2.12 1.90 -0.61
CA LEU A 8 -0.75 2.26 -0.28
C LEU A 8 0.06 2.42 -1.58
N GLN A 9 0.29 3.67 -1.97
CA GLN A 9 0.76 4.04 -3.29
C GLN A 9 2.25 4.41 -3.29
N ASP A 10 3.02 3.72 -4.13
CA ASP A 10 4.39 4.10 -4.48
C ASP A 10 4.40 5.45 -5.22
N LEU A 11 5.18 6.41 -4.73
CA LEU A 11 5.41 7.71 -5.36
C LEU A 11 6.89 7.95 -5.68
N THR A 12 7.68 6.91 -5.91
CA THR A 12 9.09 6.97 -6.32
C THR A 12 9.22 7.32 -7.80
N GLY A 13 10.44 7.58 -8.25
CA GLY A 13 10.69 8.04 -9.61
C GLY A 13 10.35 7.03 -10.71
N SER A 14 10.54 5.73 -10.45
CA SER A 14 10.26 4.65 -11.41
C SER A 14 8.78 4.56 -11.72
N TYR A 15 7.92 4.69 -10.71
CA TYR A 15 6.47 4.52 -10.81
C TYR A 15 5.72 5.66 -11.53
N ARG A 16 6.42 6.57 -12.21
CA ARG A 16 5.84 7.82 -12.75
C ARG A 16 4.83 7.58 -13.87
N ASP A 17 5.11 6.66 -14.79
CA ASP A 17 4.22 6.32 -15.90
C ASP A 17 3.01 5.51 -15.41
N ASP A 18 3.20 4.56 -14.51
CA ASP A 18 2.13 3.83 -13.82
C ASP A 18 1.19 4.77 -13.08
N LEU A 19 1.72 5.75 -12.34
CA LEU A 19 0.92 6.74 -11.61
C LEU A 19 -0.06 7.49 -12.52
N SER A 20 0.29 7.75 -13.79
CA SER A 20 -0.64 8.37 -14.75
C SER A 20 -1.91 7.54 -14.97
N ASN A 21 -1.78 6.21 -14.94
CA ASN A 21 -2.89 5.29 -15.08
C ASN A 21 -3.56 5.00 -13.73
N MET A 22 -2.82 4.94 -12.62
CA MET A 22 -3.40 4.88 -11.26
C MET A 22 -4.42 5.99 -11.03
N LYS A 23 -4.06 7.24 -11.37
CA LYS A 23 -4.93 8.43 -11.25
C LYS A 23 -6.27 8.29 -11.99
N LYS A 24 -6.28 7.55 -13.10
CA LYS A 24 -7.50 7.29 -13.88
C LYS A 24 -8.28 6.10 -13.33
N GLN A 25 -7.58 5.04 -12.94
CA GLN A 25 -8.17 3.74 -12.63
C GLN A 25 -8.68 3.64 -11.19
N ILE A 26 -8.02 4.27 -10.21
CA ILE A 26 -8.45 4.25 -8.81
C ILE A 26 -9.89 4.80 -8.66
N PRO A 27 -10.24 5.98 -9.18
CA PRO A 27 -11.62 6.48 -9.06
C PRO A 27 -12.65 5.58 -9.74
N ILE A 28 -12.28 4.88 -10.83
CA ILE A 28 -13.14 3.91 -11.51
C ILE A 28 -13.36 2.68 -10.63
N ALA A 29 -12.31 2.18 -9.97
CA ALA A 29 -12.40 1.09 -9.01
C ALA A 29 -13.30 1.46 -7.83
N VAL A 30 -13.08 2.62 -7.18
CA VAL A 30 -13.91 3.11 -6.07
C VAL A 30 -15.37 3.22 -6.50
N ASN A 31 -15.66 3.89 -7.63
CA ASN A 31 -17.03 4.01 -8.14
C ASN A 31 -17.72 2.65 -8.40
N ARG A 32 -16.95 1.63 -8.78
CA ARG A 32 -17.49 0.28 -8.97
C ARG A 32 -17.71 -0.42 -7.63
N LEU A 33 -16.76 -0.32 -6.71
CA LEU A 33 -16.78 -1.00 -5.41
C LEU A 33 -17.85 -0.44 -4.47
N THR A 34 -18.10 0.87 -4.52
CA THR A 34 -19.14 1.54 -3.72
C THR A 34 -20.52 1.54 -4.39
N ASN A 35 -20.69 0.79 -5.49
CA ASN A 35 -21.96 0.74 -6.20
C ASN A 35 -22.99 -0.12 -5.45
N PRO A 36 -24.16 0.43 -5.07
CA PRO A 36 -25.15 -0.30 -4.27
C PRO A 36 -25.72 -1.55 -4.97
N TYR A 37 -25.65 -1.61 -6.30
CA TYR A 37 -26.09 -2.79 -7.05
C TYR A 37 -25.08 -3.96 -7.01
N LEU A 38 -23.91 -3.78 -6.40
CA LEU A 38 -22.84 -4.77 -6.31
C LEU A 38 -22.46 -5.11 -4.87
N GLU A 39 -23.24 -4.66 -3.89
CA GLU A 39 -23.00 -4.93 -2.46
C GLU A 39 -22.94 -6.44 -2.16
N GLU A 40 -23.70 -7.26 -2.89
CA GLU A 40 -23.65 -8.72 -2.75
C GLU A 40 -22.28 -9.32 -3.13
N ILE A 41 -21.48 -8.61 -3.91
CA ILE A 41 -20.14 -9.03 -4.36
C ILE A 41 -19.05 -8.44 -3.46
N PHE A 42 -19.13 -7.13 -3.17
CA PHE A 42 -18.04 -6.39 -2.53
C PHE A 42 -18.31 -6.06 -1.05
N GLY A 43 -19.54 -6.24 -0.57
CA GLY A 43 -19.97 -5.82 0.75
C GLY A 43 -20.69 -4.46 0.73
N PRO A 44 -21.54 -4.18 1.73
CA PRO A 44 -22.41 -3.01 1.75
C PRO A 44 -21.78 -1.71 2.28
N ASP A 45 -20.60 -1.78 2.91
CA ASP A 45 -20.05 -0.68 3.71
C ASP A 45 -18.53 -0.54 3.53
N ILE A 46 -18.13 -0.16 2.32
CA ILE A 46 -16.72 -0.04 1.93
C ILE A 46 -16.32 1.43 1.91
N GLU A 47 -15.20 1.74 2.57
CA GLU A 47 -14.55 3.05 2.50
C GLU A 47 -13.08 2.90 2.09
N PHE A 48 -12.54 3.96 1.48
CA PHE A 48 -11.19 4.00 0.93
C PHE A 48 -10.36 5.07 1.63
N GLY A 49 -9.21 4.66 2.14
CA GLY A 49 -8.15 5.54 2.62
C GLY A 49 -6.98 5.51 1.64
N ILE A 50 -6.10 6.50 1.72
CA ILE A 50 -4.89 6.53 0.90
C ILE A 50 -3.69 6.86 1.79
N SER A 51 -2.64 6.07 1.63
CA SER A 51 -1.31 6.36 2.14
C SER A 51 -0.30 6.26 1.00
N THR A 52 0.83 6.93 1.14
CA THR A 52 1.90 6.91 0.14
C THR A 52 3.23 6.56 0.78
N PHE A 53 4.17 6.11 -0.05
CA PHE A 53 5.54 5.84 0.37
C PHE A 53 6.53 6.15 -0.75
N LYS A 54 7.78 6.31 -0.33
CA LYS A 54 8.96 6.35 -1.19
C LYS A 54 10.06 5.50 -0.57
N ASP A 55 11.18 6.12 -0.24
CA ASP A 55 12.25 5.50 0.52
C ASP A 55 12.70 6.37 1.69
N LYS A 56 13.63 5.86 2.50
CA LYS A 56 14.25 6.61 3.59
C LYS A 56 14.96 7.84 3.03
N PRO A 57 14.79 9.04 3.63
CA PRO A 57 15.40 10.28 3.14
C PRO A 57 16.89 10.41 3.47
N VAL A 58 17.66 9.35 3.19
CA VAL A 58 19.08 9.22 3.49
C VAL A 58 19.78 8.47 2.37
N SER A 59 20.96 8.96 1.98
CA SER A 59 21.80 8.28 0.99
C SER A 59 22.37 6.98 1.57
N PRO A 60 22.37 5.86 0.81
CA PRO A 60 22.12 5.77 -0.63
C PRO A 60 20.66 5.57 -1.07
N PHE A 61 19.73 5.32 -0.16
CA PHE A 61 18.35 4.88 -0.44
C PHE A 61 17.48 5.95 -1.10
N GLY A 62 17.47 7.15 -0.53
CA GLY A 62 16.58 8.22 -0.98
C GLY A 62 17.17 9.61 -0.92
N GLY A 63 16.46 10.55 -1.56
CA GLY A 63 16.73 11.97 -1.50
C GLY A 63 16.13 12.62 -0.25
N SER A 64 16.54 13.84 0.07
CA SER A 64 16.01 14.58 1.24
C SER A 64 14.52 14.95 1.17
N SER A 65 13.86 14.68 0.04
CA SER A 65 12.42 14.87 -0.17
C SER A 65 11.62 13.57 -0.06
N ASP A 66 12.32 12.46 0.17
CA ASP A 66 11.69 11.16 0.28
C ASP A 66 11.17 10.98 1.71
N TYR A 67 10.38 9.95 1.89
CA TYR A 67 9.74 9.62 3.15
C TYR A 67 9.26 8.18 3.06
N VAL A 68 9.16 7.53 4.21
CA VAL A 68 8.76 6.13 4.27
C VAL A 68 7.24 5.97 4.29
N TYR A 69 6.50 6.85 4.96
CA TYR A 69 5.06 6.74 5.10
C TYR A 69 4.38 8.10 5.29
N GLN A 70 3.29 8.33 4.57
CA GLN A 70 2.37 9.44 4.81
C GLN A 70 0.93 8.96 4.60
N SER A 71 0.02 9.29 5.53
CA SER A 71 -1.41 9.24 5.23
C SER A 71 -1.82 10.48 4.44
N GLU A 72 -2.54 10.27 3.34
CA GLU A 72 -3.00 11.33 2.44
C GLU A 72 -4.49 11.57 2.59
N LEU A 73 -5.25 10.50 2.82
CA LEU A 73 -6.72 10.56 2.87
C LEU A 73 -7.30 9.57 3.88
N ALA A 74 -8.07 10.11 4.82
CA ALA A 74 -8.91 9.33 5.73
C ALA A 74 -9.99 8.54 4.97
N PHE A 75 -10.48 7.46 5.58
CA PHE A 75 -11.50 6.61 4.97
C PHE A 75 -12.75 7.39 4.51
N THR A 76 -13.10 7.22 3.24
CA THR A 76 -14.28 7.82 2.61
C THR A 76 -14.80 6.96 1.47
N ASN A 77 -16.09 7.07 1.15
CA ASN A 77 -16.68 6.50 -0.07
C ASN A 77 -16.98 7.59 -1.13
N ASP A 78 -16.58 8.84 -0.89
CA ASP A 78 -16.73 9.93 -1.85
C ASP A 78 -15.70 9.82 -2.97
N ILE A 79 -16.20 9.42 -4.15
CA ILE A 79 -15.40 9.21 -5.36
C ILE A 79 -14.68 10.51 -5.79
N ALA A 80 -15.29 11.68 -5.60
CA ALA A 80 -14.69 12.94 -5.99
C ALA A 80 -13.55 13.33 -5.05
N THR A 81 -13.69 13.07 -3.76
CA THR A 81 -12.60 13.25 -2.78
C THR A 81 -11.42 12.35 -3.10
N VAL A 82 -11.64 11.04 -3.30
CA VAL A 82 -10.58 10.10 -3.71
C VAL A 82 -9.91 10.56 -4.99
N LYS A 83 -10.71 10.95 -6.00
CA LYS A 83 -10.19 11.42 -7.29
C LYS A 83 -9.30 12.65 -7.15
N ASN A 84 -9.75 13.64 -6.38
CA ASN A 84 -8.99 14.88 -6.19
C ASN A 84 -7.66 14.61 -5.49
N GLU A 85 -7.65 13.68 -4.53
CA GLU A 85 -6.42 13.30 -3.84
C GLU A 85 -5.44 12.62 -4.78
N VAL A 86 -5.84 11.55 -5.48
CA VAL A 86 -4.91 10.86 -6.38
C VAL A 86 -4.42 11.76 -7.51
N ASP A 87 -5.25 12.68 -8.01
CA ASP A 87 -4.85 13.64 -9.04
C ASP A 87 -3.73 14.59 -8.54
N SER A 88 -3.61 14.81 -7.23
CA SER A 88 -2.61 15.68 -6.60
C SER A 88 -1.20 15.07 -6.65
N PHE A 89 -1.09 13.74 -6.66
CA PHE A 89 0.18 13.03 -6.46
C PHE A 89 1.23 13.28 -7.55
N SER A 90 2.50 13.16 -7.19
CA SER A 90 3.61 13.20 -8.13
C SER A 90 4.69 12.23 -7.71
N ALA A 91 5.12 11.40 -8.67
CA ALA A 91 6.18 10.42 -8.50
C ALA A 91 7.58 11.05 -8.66
N SER A 92 8.44 10.89 -7.65
CA SER A 92 9.83 11.33 -7.63
C SER A 92 10.58 10.73 -6.44
N GLY A 93 11.90 10.67 -6.51
CA GLY A 93 12.69 10.11 -5.41
C GLY A 93 12.98 8.63 -5.62
N GLY A 94 13.33 7.94 -4.54
CA GLY A 94 14.08 6.70 -4.59
C GLY A 94 15.52 6.96 -5.05
N ALA A 95 16.37 5.92 -5.11
CA ALA A 95 17.71 6.05 -5.69
C ALA A 95 18.39 4.73 -6.06
N ASP A 96 18.10 3.63 -5.39
CA ASP A 96 18.89 2.40 -5.45
C ASP A 96 18.12 1.15 -5.90
N GLY A 97 16.80 1.25 -6.08
CA GLY A 97 15.97 0.30 -6.82
C GLY A 97 14.90 -0.37 -5.97
N PRO A 98 15.23 -0.99 -4.82
CA PRO A 98 14.24 -1.32 -3.81
C PRO A 98 13.69 -0.05 -3.14
N GLU A 99 12.52 -0.14 -2.51
CA GLU A 99 11.87 1.01 -1.87
C GLU A 99 11.38 0.61 -0.45
N ALA A 100 10.64 1.50 0.27
CA ALA A 100 10.28 1.30 1.68
C ALA A 100 8.88 0.69 1.96
N GLN A 101 8.25 0.02 0.99
CA GLN A 101 6.87 -0.48 1.05
C GLN A 101 6.54 -1.37 2.26
N LEU A 102 7.51 -2.15 2.81
CA LEU A 102 7.25 -3.00 3.98
C LEU A 102 7.13 -2.19 5.28
N GLU A 103 7.94 -1.15 5.41
CA GLU A 103 7.87 -0.23 6.53
C GLU A 103 6.66 0.69 6.40
N ALA A 104 6.38 1.16 5.19
CA ALA A 104 5.16 1.89 4.90
C ALA A 104 3.90 1.10 5.25
N LEU A 105 3.87 -0.20 4.93
CA LEU A 105 2.77 -1.09 5.28
C LEU A 105 2.66 -1.29 6.79
N THR A 106 3.78 -1.35 7.51
CA THR A 106 3.80 -1.39 8.97
C THR A 106 3.11 -0.15 9.56
N HIS A 107 3.49 1.05 9.12
CA HIS A 107 2.92 2.29 9.63
C HIS A 107 1.48 2.54 9.15
N THR A 108 1.13 2.03 7.97
CA THR A 108 -0.24 1.99 7.46
C THR A 108 -1.13 1.11 8.33
N ALA A 109 -0.62 -0.03 8.82
CA ALA A 109 -1.35 -0.93 9.71
C ALA A 109 -1.60 -0.28 11.08
N PHE A 110 -0.60 0.43 11.60
CA PHE A 110 -0.70 1.15 12.87
C PHE A 110 -1.47 2.48 12.80
N ASP A 111 -1.70 3.03 11.60
CA ASP A 111 -2.17 4.42 11.42
C ASP A 111 -1.27 5.40 12.20
N SER A 112 0.04 5.33 11.95
CA SER A 112 1.06 5.92 12.83
C SER A 112 0.99 7.45 12.96
N ASP A 113 0.44 8.13 11.95
CA ASP A 113 0.18 9.58 11.95
C ASP A 113 -1.27 9.93 12.31
N GLY A 114 -2.13 8.92 12.51
CA GLY A 114 -3.54 9.07 12.88
C GLY A 114 -4.42 9.66 11.77
N GLY A 115 -3.96 9.67 10.52
CA GLY A 115 -4.68 10.27 9.42
C GLY A 115 -5.68 9.33 8.75
N LEU A 116 -5.51 8.02 8.82
CA LEU A 116 -6.44 7.06 8.20
C LEU A 116 -7.73 6.92 9.00
N ASN A 117 -7.63 6.85 10.34
CA ASN A 117 -8.75 6.69 11.28
C ASN A 117 -9.61 5.44 10.99
N TYR A 118 -8.99 4.24 11.03
CA TYR A 118 -9.69 2.97 10.82
C TYR A 118 -10.99 2.86 11.62
N ARG A 119 -12.06 2.41 10.95
CA ARG A 119 -13.36 2.22 11.59
C ARG A 119 -13.31 1.02 12.53
N SER A 120 -13.94 1.14 13.69
CA SER A 120 -13.91 0.08 14.70
C SER A 120 -14.56 -1.20 14.17
N GLY A 121 -13.79 -2.30 14.17
CA GLY A 121 -14.26 -3.61 13.74
C GLY A 121 -14.42 -3.77 12.23
N SER A 122 -13.84 -2.87 11.42
CA SER A 122 -13.77 -3.06 9.97
C SER A 122 -12.81 -4.18 9.59
N THR A 123 -13.12 -4.88 8.50
CA THR A 123 -12.11 -5.69 7.79
C THR A 123 -11.12 -4.74 7.14
N ARG A 124 -9.82 -4.93 7.39
CA ARG A 124 -8.77 -4.06 6.86
C ARG A 124 -8.05 -4.72 5.69
N ILE A 125 -8.03 -4.04 4.55
CA ILE A 125 -7.33 -4.49 3.35
C ILE A 125 -6.34 -3.40 2.95
N ALA A 126 -5.06 -3.72 2.89
CA ALA A 126 -4.05 -2.83 2.32
C ALA A 126 -3.74 -3.27 0.89
N VAL A 127 -3.96 -2.39 -0.08
CA VAL A 127 -3.63 -2.61 -1.48
C VAL A 127 -2.37 -1.81 -1.80
N ILE A 128 -1.25 -2.50 -1.89
CA ILE A 128 0.07 -1.92 -2.12
C ILE A 128 0.35 -1.96 -3.62
N SER A 129 0.71 -0.84 -4.24
CA SER A 129 1.00 -0.78 -5.69
C SER A 129 2.40 -0.22 -5.94
N THR A 130 3.26 -0.98 -6.63
CA THR A 130 4.68 -0.64 -6.90
C THR A 130 5.24 -1.43 -8.08
N ASP A 131 6.31 -0.92 -8.69
CA ASP A 131 7.08 -1.57 -9.76
C ASP A 131 8.46 -2.06 -9.30
N ALA A 132 8.76 -1.91 -8.01
CA ALA A 132 10.05 -2.15 -7.42
C ALA A 132 10.06 -3.35 -6.45
N SER A 133 11.27 -3.89 -6.22
CA SER A 133 11.51 -4.75 -5.06
C SER A 133 11.45 -3.94 -3.76
N TYR A 134 11.57 -4.59 -2.61
CA TYR A 134 11.45 -3.95 -1.30
C TYR A 134 12.74 -4.05 -0.48
N HIS A 135 13.00 -3.03 0.32
CA HIS A 135 14.02 -3.10 1.35
C HIS A 135 13.60 -3.96 2.55
N VAL A 136 14.59 -4.58 3.20
CA VAL A 136 14.43 -5.40 4.40
C VAL A 136 15.51 -5.10 5.44
N ALA A 137 15.26 -5.53 6.69
CA ALA A 137 16.26 -5.44 7.76
C ALA A 137 17.65 -5.96 7.31
N GLY A 138 18.67 -5.14 7.53
CA GLY A 138 20.04 -5.34 7.09
C GLY A 138 20.45 -4.43 5.94
N ASP A 139 19.51 -3.87 5.19
CA ASP A 139 19.82 -2.96 4.07
C ASP A 139 20.36 -1.61 4.58
N TYR A 140 19.82 -1.08 5.69
CA TYR A 140 20.35 0.09 6.38
C TYR A 140 21.08 -0.30 7.68
N ALA A 141 21.99 -1.26 7.59
CA ALA A 141 22.72 -1.84 8.73
C ALA A 141 23.53 -0.86 9.61
N THR A 142 23.70 0.39 9.19
CA THR A 142 24.34 1.44 10.03
C THR A 142 23.38 2.09 11.01
N ALA A 143 22.08 1.97 10.80
CA ALA A 143 21.05 2.44 11.70
C ALA A 143 20.75 1.41 12.81
N PRO A 144 20.10 1.82 13.92
CA PRO A 144 19.50 0.89 14.87
C PRO A 144 18.52 -0.06 14.17
N ALA A 145 18.36 -1.28 14.68
CA ALA A 145 17.38 -2.21 14.15
C ALA A 145 15.96 -1.67 14.37
N ASN A 146 15.10 -1.83 13.36
CA ASN A 146 13.69 -1.45 13.44
C ASN A 146 12.99 -2.20 14.58
N ASP A 147 12.43 -1.47 15.55
CA ASP A 147 11.69 -2.05 16.67
C ASP A 147 10.16 -1.89 16.57
N LEU A 148 9.69 -1.43 15.39
CA LEU A 148 8.28 -1.21 15.05
C LEU A 148 7.60 -0.12 15.91
N ASP A 149 8.37 0.79 16.50
CA ASP A 149 7.83 1.95 17.19
C ASP A 149 7.43 3.08 16.22
N SER A 150 7.36 4.33 16.70
CA SER A 150 7.01 5.49 15.87
C SER A 150 8.21 6.13 15.15
N ASN A 151 9.41 5.57 15.26
CA ASN A 151 10.64 6.05 14.65
C ASN A 151 10.80 5.48 13.24
N ILE A 152 10.19 6.16 12.26
CA ILE A 152 10.05 5.65 10.90
C ILE A 152 11.34 5.77 10.07
N GLU A 153 12.14 6.83 10.26
CA GLU A 153 13.20 7.19 9.30
C GLU A 153 14.62 6.99 9.87
N ASP A 154 14.79 6.97 11.20
CA ASP A 154 16.10 6.89 11.85
C ASP A 154 16.50 5.45 12.25
N GLU A 155 15.81 4.44 11.72
CA GLU A 155 16.07 3.01 11.94
C GLU A 155 16.27 2.27 10.62
N ASP A 156 16.78 1.05 10.71
CA ASP A 156 16.80 0.10 9.61
C ASP A 156 15.36 -0.24 9.16
N TYR A 157 15.23 -0.95 8.04
CA TYR A 157 13.94 -1.45 7.57
C TYR A 157 13.44 -2.61 8.47
N PRO A 158 12.13 -2.87 8.53
CA PRO A 158 11.60 -3.93 9.36
C PRO A 158 12.00 -5.32 8.87
N THR A 159 12.03 -6.26 9.79
CA THR A 159 12.10 -7.69 9.42
C THR A 159 10.74 -8.14 8.86
N ILE A 160 10.75 -9.10 7.93
CA ILE A 160 9.50 -9.72 7.42
C ILE A 160 8.69 -10.34 8.58
N ALA A 161 9.35 -10.90 9.59
CA ALA A 161 8.70 -11.44 10.78
C ALA A 161 8.05 -10.34 11.66
N GLY A 162 8.66 -9.16 11.73
CA GLY A 162 8.08 -7.98 12.36
C GLY A 162 6.82 -7.55 11.65
N LEU A 163 6.89 -7.31 10.33
CA LEU A 163 5.72 -6.97 9.51
C LEU A 163 4.61 -8.01 9.63
N LYS A 164 4.94 -9.31 9.60
CA LYS A 164 3.97 -10.39 9.82
C LYS A 164 3.22 -10.22 11.14
N SER A 165 3.94 -9.97 12.23
CA SER A 165 3.35 -9.80 13.57
C SER A 165 2.44 -8.59 13.62
N VAL A 166 2.80 -7.50 12.93
CA VAL A 166 1.98 -6.28 12.81
C VAL A 166 0.70 -6.57 12.06
N LEU A 167 0.79 -7.20 10.88
CA LEU A 167 -0.38 -7.55 10.08
C LEU A 167 -1.32 -8.44 10.90
N GLU A 168 -0.82 -9.51 11.52
CA GLU A 168 -1.61 -10.42 12.37
C GLU A 168 -2.30 -9.68 13.54
N THR A 169 -1.60 -8.75 14.19
CA THR A 169 -2.14 -7.96 15.31
C THR A 169 -3.26 -7.01 14.86
N GLU A 170 -3.07 -6.35 13.74
CA GLU A 170 -4.02 -5.37 13.18
C GLU A 170 -5.08 -6.01 12.26
N ASP A 171 -5.08 -7.34 12.14
CA ASP A 171 -5.94 -8.14 11.25
C ASP A 171 -6.02 -7.59 9.81
N MET A 172 -4.91 -7.08 9.27
CA MET A 172 -4.86 -6.44 7.96
C MET A 172 -4.39 -7.36 6.82
N ILE A 173 -5.22 -7.55 5.80
CA ILE A 173 -4.87 -8.37 4.63
C ILE A 173 -4.05 -7.53 3.64
N PRO A 174 -2.76 -7.84 3.39
CA PRO A 174 -1.99 -7.15 2.35
C PRO A 174 -2.29 -7.76 0.98
N VAL A 175 -2.42 -6.90 -0.03
CA VAL A 175 -2.58 -7.28 -1.43
C VAL A 175 -1.55 -6.51 -2.25
N PHE A 176 -0.63 -7.22 -2.86
CA PHE A 176 0.46 -6.63 -3.63
C PHE A 176 0.09 -6.58 -5.11
N LEU A 177 -0.12 -5.36 -5.62
CA LEU A 177 -0.32 -5.06 -7.03
C LEU A 177 1.02 -4.67 -7.65
N VAL A 178 1.67 -5.60 -8.33
CA VAL A 178 3.04 -5.40 -8.82
C VAL A 178 3.18 -5.66 -10.31
N THR A 179 4.10 -4.96 -10.96
CA THR A 179 4.38 -5.13 -12.40
C THR A 179 5.24 -6.36 -12.67
N ASP A 180 5.33 -6.73 -13.96
CA ASP A 180 6.16 -7.85 -14.43
C ASP A 180 7.63 -7.68 -13.98
N GLY A 181 8.17 -8.72 -13.33
CA GLY A 181 9.61 -8.79 -12.99
C GLY A 181 9.90 -8.88 -11.50
N VAL A 182 8.98 -8.43 -10.64
CA VAL A 182 9.09 -8.55 -9.17
C VAL A 182 8.05 -9.50 -8.56
N GLU A 183 7.13 -10.05 -9.36
CA GLU A 183 6.05 -10.93 -8.88
C GLU A 183 6.54 -12.06 -7.97
N GLY A 184 7.61 -12.75 -8.36
CA GLY A 184 8.18 -13.85 -7.56
C GLY A 184 8.67 -13.42 -6.18
N ASP A 185 9.25 -12.23 -6.07
CA ASP A 185 9.73 -11.69 -4.79
C ASP A 185 8.56 -11.42 -3.83
N TYR A 186 7.39 -11.04 -4.39
CA TYR A 186 6.16 -10.80 -3.63
C TYR A 186 5.38 -12.08 -3.34
N GLU A 187 5.43 -13.09 -4.21
CA GLU A 187 4.88 -14.41 -3.93
C GLU A 187 5.63 -15.06 -2.75
N ASP A 188 6.97 -15.01 -2.77
CA ASP A 188 7.83 -15.46 -1.68
C ASP A 188 7.60 -14.65 -0.38
N LEU A 189 7.34 -13.34 -0.49
CA LEU A 189 6.98 -12.50 0.65
C LEU A 189 5.65 -12.94 1.27
N VAL A 190 4.61 -13.12 0.46
CA VAL A 190 3.28 -13.55 0.92
C VAL A 190 3.35 -14.90 1.64
N ASP A 191 4.14 -15.84 1.12
CA ASP A 191 4.36 -17.14 1.76
C ASP A 191 5.00 -16.99 3.15
N GLN A 192 5.97 -16.07 3.30
CA GLN A 192 6.59 -15.78 4.60
C GLN A 192 5.63 -15.08 5.58
N LEU A 193 4.85 -14.11 5.09
CA LEU A 193 3.81 -13.43 5.86
C LEU A 193 2.70 -14.40 6.28
N GLY A 194 2.44 -15.45 5.48
CA GLY A 194 1.38 -16.42 5.72
C GLY A 194 -0.03 -15.86 5.52
N ARG A 195 -0.14 -14.69 4.89
CA ARG A 195 -1.41 -14.03 4.58
C ARG A 195 -1.24 -13.00 3.46
N GLY A 196 -2.35 -12.68 2.80
CA GLY A 196 -2.35 -11.80 1.64
C GLY A 196 -2.14 -12.57 0.34
N TYR A 197 -1.96 -11.84 -0.76
CA TYR A 197 -1.68 -12.43 -2.07
C TYR A 197 -1.19 -11.35 -3.04
N VAL A 198 -0.62 -11.82 -4.15
CA VAL A 198 -0.16 -11.00 -5.26
C VAL A 198 -1.24 -10.94 -6.35
N THR A 199 -1.35 -9.81 -7.03
CA THR A 199 -2.12 -9.65 -8.26
C THR A 199 -1.30 -8.82 -9.25
N SER A 200 -1.04 -9.36 -10.42
CA SER A 200 -0.21 -8.70 -11.42
C SER A 200 -0.85 -7.44 -11.99
N LEU A 201 -0.04 -6.41 -12.17
CA LEU A 201 -0.34 -5.24 -12.99
C LEU A 201 0.22 -5.44 -14.40
N ASN A 202 -0.51 -4.98 -15.40
CA ASN A 202 0.08 -4.78 -16.72
C ASN A 202 1.26 -3.80 -16.58
N PRO A 203 2.28 -3.85 -17.45
CA PRO A 203 3.43 -2.93 -17.38
C PRO A 203 3.08 -1.44 -17.48
N ASP A 204 1.86 -1.09 -17.91
CA ASP A 204 1.36 0.28 -17.94
C ASP A 204 0.26 0.53 -16.88
N SER A 205 0.02 -0.40 -15.95
CA SER A 205 -1.02 -0.29 -14.94
C SER A 205 -2.45 -0.10 -15.50
N SER A 206 -2.70 -0.53 -16.75
CA SER A 206 -4.02 -0.38 -17.38
C SER A 206 -5.12 -1.25 -16.75
N ASN A 207 -4.76 -2.31 -16.02
CA ASN A 207 -5.68 -3.25 -15.36
C ASN A 207 -5.92 -2.94 -13.86
N VAL A 208 -5.40 -1.83 -13.32
CA VAL A 208 -5.48 -1.50 -11.88
C VAL A 208 -6.90 -1.53 -11.34
N SER A 209 -7.88 -1.02 -12.09
CA SER A 209 -9.27 -1.07 -11.61
C SER A 209 -9.73 -2.51 -11.40
N ASP A 210 -9.44 -3.41 -12.35
CA ASP A 210 -9.78 -4.83 -12.25
C ASP A 210 -9.02 -5.52 -11.11
N ALA A 211 -7.74 -5.18 -10.92
CA ALA A 211 -6.91 -5.71 -9.85
C ALA A 211 -7.44 -5.31 -8.45
N ILE A 212 -7.79 -4.04 -8.22
CA ILE A 212 -8.37 -3.59 -6.95
C ILE A 212 -9.73 -4.26 -6.70
N LYS A 213 -10.58 -4.40 -7.74
CA LYS A 213 -11.87 -5.09 -7.60
C LYS A 213 -11.68 -6.57 -7.24
N TYR A 214 -10.73 -7.23 -7.89
CA TYR A 214 -10.38 -8.62 -7.57
C TYR A 214 -9.86 -8.72 -6.13
N ALA A 215 -9.02 -7.78 -5.70
CA ALA A 215 -8.48 -7.73 -4.36
C ALA A 215 -9.60 -7.67 -3.31
N VAL A 216 -10.51 -6.71 -3.42
CA VAL A 216 -11.62 -6.59 -2.47
C VAL A 216 -12.52 -7.83 -2.47
N ALA A 217 -12.88 -8.34 -3.65
CA ALA A 217 -13.72 -9.53 -3.77
C ALA A 217 -13.07 -10.78 -3.15
N LYS A 218 -11.77 -11.01 -3.39
CA LYS A 218 -11.06 -12.17 -2.87
C LYS A 218 -10.87 -12.08 -1.36
N SER A 219 -10.50 -10.91 -0.84
CA SER A 219 -10.31 -10.72 0.61
C SER A 219 -11.60 -10.93 1.41
N ASN A 220 -12.77 -10.67 0.82
CA ASN A 220 -14.07 -10.93 1.46
C ASN A 220 -14.45 -12.42 1.53
N LEU A 221 -13.77 -13.31 0.79
CA LEU A 221 -14.08 -14.75 0.78
C LEU A 221 -13.36 -15.55 1.88
N GLY A 222 -12.38 -14.93 2.55
CA GLY A 222 -11.43 -15.62 3.45
C GLY A 222 -10.42 -16.49 2.70
#